data_AF-X0VT42-F1
#
_entry.id   AF-X0VT42-F1
#
_cell.length_a   1.000
_cell.length_b   1.000
_cell.length_c   1.000
_cell.angle_alpha   90.00
_cell.angle_beta   90.00
_cell.angle_gamma   90.00
#
_symmetry.space_group_name_H-M   'P 1'
#
loop_
_entity.id
_entity.type
_entity.pdbx_description
1 polymer ?
#
loop_
_entity_poly.entity_id
_entity_poly.type
_entity_poly.pdbx_seq_one_letter_code
_entity_poly.pdbx_strand_id
1 'polypeptide(L)'
;VNHRDFYLCHFLIDKGVATTAGGPGPDPVNIVLIDLHRAQIRRSTPMRWIVKDLGGLYYSAMDIDLSRNDLFRFIKTYCGQSLRVALEVPVDWGRVEKRALGLYRSERAALQ
;
A
#
# COMPACT_ATOMS: atom_id res chain seq x y z
N VAL A 1 -8.99 7.32 -8.12
CA VAL A 1 -8.80 5.99 -8.76
C VAL A 1 -8.83 4.91 -7.69
N ASN A 2 -9.30 3.71 -7.98
CA ASN A 2 -9.10 2.51 -7.13
C ASN A 2 -8.74 1.32 -8.01
N HIS A 3 -7.72 0.55 -7.62
CA HIS A 3 -7.14 -0.56 -8.39
C HIS A 3 -8.01 -1.82 -8.35
N ARG A 4 -8.62 -2.10 -7.20
CA ARG A 4 -9.37 -3.33 -6.84
C ARG A 4 -8.52 -4.57 -6.57
N ASP A 5 -7.34 -4.67 -7.17
CA ASP A 5 -6.33 -5.70 -6.90
C ASP A 5 -5.00 -5.04 -6.52
N PHE A 6 -4.98 -4.24 -5.46
CA PHE A 6 -3.80 -3.44 -5.10
C PHE A 6 -2.87 -4.23 -4.17
N TYR A 7 -1.75 -4.73 -4.70
CA TYR A 7 -0.79 -5.57 -3.98
C TYR A 7 0.65 -5.17 -4.36
N LEU A 8 1.63 -5.46 -3.49
CA LEU A 8 3.04 -5.13 -3.73
C LEU A 8 3.59 -5.74 -5.02
N CYS A 9 3.15 -6.94 -5.40
CA CYS A 9 3.57 -7.60 -6.64
C CYS A 9 3.13 -6.88 -7.93
N HIS A 10 2.23 -5.90 -7.85
CA HIS A 10 1.81 -5.09 -9.00
C HIS A 10 2.66 -3.82 -9.19
N PHE A 11 3.67 -3.61 -8.35
CA PHE A 11 4.64 -2.53 -8.52
C PHE A 11 5.89 -3.07 -9.20
N LEU A 12 6.16 -2.57 -10.40
CA LEU A 12 7.41 -2.81 -11.11
C LEU A 12 8.40 -1.68 -10.80
N ILE A 13 9.64 -2.06 -10.50
CA ILE A 13 10.73 -1.12 -10.27
C ILE A 13 11.72 -1.25 -11.42
N ASP A 14 12.09 -0.12 -12.03
CA ASP A 14 13.16 -0.10 -13.01
C ASP A 14 14.52 -0.38 -12.35
N LYS A 15 15.07 -1.56 -12.62
CA LYS A 15 16.35 -2.01 -12.05
C LYS A 15 17.55 -1.23 -12.59
N GLY A 16 17.42 -0.58 -13.76
CA GLY A 16 18.48 0.23 -14.35
C GLY A 16 18.78 1.50 -13.54
N VAL A 17 17.78 2.03 -12.83
CA VAL A 17 17.90 3.18 -11.93
C VAL A 17 18.21 2.75 -10.49
N ALA A 18 17.69 1.58 -10.07
CA ALA A 18 17.90 1.07 -8.71
C ALA A 18 19.33 0.54 -8.43
N THR A 19 20.13 0.26 -9.47
CA THR A 19 21.46 -0.37 -9.34
C THR A 19 22.64 0.60 -9.53
N THR A 20 22.44 1.79 -10.10
CA THR A 20 23.49 2.81 -10.27
C THR A 20 23.69 3.69 -9.03
N ALA A 21 22.79 3.62 -8.04
CA ALA A 21 22.92 4.35 -6.79
C ALA A 21 23.47 3.44 -5.68
N GLY A 22 24.81 3.34 -5.58
CA GLY A 22 25.52 2.76 -4.43
C GLY A 22 25.41 3.61 -3.15
N GLY A 23 24.20 4.01 -2.77
CA GLY A 23 23.88 4.87 -1.64
C GLY A 23 22.53 5.55 -1.81
N PRO A 24 21.91 6.11 -0.74
CA PRO A 24 20.63 6.80 -0.80
C PRO A 24 20.81 8.16 -1.49
N GLY A 25 20.94 8.15 -2.81
CA GLY A 25 20.90 9.34 -3.66
C GLY A 25 19.45 9.73 -3.99
N PRO A 26 19.21 10.99 -4.38
CA PRO A 26 17.87 11.57 -4.57
C PRO A 26 17.20 11.19 -5.90
N ASP A 27 17.79 10.29 -6.70
CA ASP A 27 17.22 9.94 -7.99
C ASP A 27 15.88 9.20 -7.80
N PRO A 28 14.81 9.64 -8.49
CA PRO A 28 13.50 9.05 -8.31
C PRO A 28 13.53 7.60 -8.80
N VAL A 29 13.35 6.67 -7.87
CA VAL A 29 13.06 5.27 -8.21
C VAL A 29 11.80 5.27 -9.08
N ASN A 30 11.95 4.84 -10.33
CA ASN A 30 10.81 4.74 -11.24
C ASN A 30 9.98 3.51 -10.86
N ILE A 31 8.77 3.77 -10.36
CA ILE A 31 7.81 2.74 -9.94
C ILE A 31 6.60 2.79 -10.87
N VAL A 32 6.32 1.67 -11.54
CA VAL A 32 5.18 1.52 -12.45
C VAL A 32 4.15 0.57 -11.84
N LEU A 33 2.90 1.03 -11.76
CA LEU A 33 1.78 0.19 -11.31
C LEU A 33 1.17 -0.51 -12.53
N ILE A 34 1.13 -1.84 -12.50
CA ILE A 34 0.57 -2.68 -13.56
C ILE A 34 -0.77 -3.29 -13.15
N ASP A 35 -1.36 -4.06 -14.06
CA ASP A 35 -2.62 -4.79 -13.82
C ASP A 35 -3.86 -3.92 -13.58
N LEU A 36 -3.96 -2.81 -14.33
CA LEU A 36 -5.03 -1.83 -14.23
C LEU A 36 -6.37 -2.27 -14.87
N HIS A 37 -6.51 -3.52 -15.30
CA HIS A 37 -7.68 -4.00 -16.05
C HIS A 37 -9.01 -3.89 -15.28
N ARG A 38 -8.95 -3.91 -13.94
CA ARG A 38 -10.10 -3.72 -13.05
C ARG A 38 -10.14 -2.35 -12.37
N ALA A 39 -9.16 -1.49 -12.65
CA ALA A 39 -9.09 -0.17 -12.05
C ALA A 39 -10.29 0.68 -12.44
N GLN A 40 -10.75 1.51 -11.50
CA GLN A 40 -11.88 2.42 -11.71
C GLN A 40 -11.45 3.86 -11.48
N ILE A 41 -11.81 4.71 -12.45
CA ILE A 41 -11.63 6.17 -12.36
C ILE A 41 -12.97 6.77 -11.95
N ARG A 42 -12.94 7.61 -10.91
CA ARG A 42 -14.12 8.23 -10.30
C ARG A 42 -13.73 9.62 -9.82
N ARG A 43 -14.71 10.52 -9.72
CA ARG A 43 -14.53 11.87 -9.13
C ARG A 43 -14.02 11.82 -7.69
N SER A 44 -14.54 10.87 -6.90
CA SER A 44 -14.07 10.56 -5.55
C SER A 44 -14.12 9.05 -5.34
N THR A 45 -13.12 8.49 -4.69
CA THR A 45 -13.06 7.07 -4.36
C THR A 45 -13.78 6.84 -3.01
N PRO A 46 -14.90 6.09 -2.96
CA PRO A 46 -15.58 5.80 -1.70
C PRO A 46 -14.68 5.07 -0.70
N MET A 47 -14.84 5.34 0.60
CA MET A 47 -14.01 4.80 1.68
C MET A 47 -13.83 3.27 1.62
N ARG A 48 -14.90 2.54 1.30
CA ARG A 48 -14.83 1.07 1.18
C ARG A 48 -13.79 0.59 0.15
N TRP A 49 -13.57 1.35 -0.92
CA TRP A 49 -12.61 1.03 -1.97
C TRP A 49 -11.19 1.43 -1.58
N ILE A 50 -11.04 2.53 -0.84
CA ILE A 50 -9.75 2.92 -0.21
C ILE A 50 -9.32 1.82 0.75
N VAL A 51 -10.20 1.42 1.68
CA VAL A 51 -9.97 0.32 2.61
C VAL A 51 -9.66 -0.98 1.87
N LYS A 52 -10.36 -1.25 0.76
CA LYS A 52 -10.11 -2.44 -0.04
C LYS A 52 -8.67 -2.48 -0.56
N ASP A 53 -8.25 -1.42 -1.24
CA ASP A 53 -6.95 -1.35 -1.89
C ASP A 53 -5.83 -1.32 -0.83
N LEU A 54 -5.91 -0.42 0.15
CA LEU A 54 -4.90 -0.31 1.21
C LEU A 54 -4.78 -1.60 2.05
N GLY A 55 -5.89 -2.26 2.34
CA GLY A 55 -5.86 -3.53 3.07
C GLY A 55 -5.24 -4.66 2.26
N GLY A 56 -5.39 -4.66 0.93
CA GLY A 56 -4.69 -5.58 0.04
C GLY A 56 -3.18 -5.31 0.03
N LEU A 57 -2.79 -4.04 -0.09
CA LEU A 57 -1.40 -3.63 -0.07
C LEU A 57 -0.72 -4.03 1.24
N TYR A 58 -1.33 -3.70 2.37
CA TYR A 58 -0.78 -4.04 3.68
C TYR A 58 -0.64 -5.55 3.85
N TYR A 59 -1.66 -6.33 3.48
CA TYR A 59 -1.59 -7.79 3.49
C TYR A 59 -0.40 -8.32 2.69
N SER A 60 -0.21 -7.85 1.45
CA SER A 60 0.91 -8.31 0.60
C SER A 60 2.30 -7.89 1.11
N ALA A 61 2.37 -7.01 2.10
CA ALA A 61 3.61 -6.52 2.69
C ALA A 61 3.91 -7.13 4.07
N MET A 62 3.02 -7.98 4.61
CA MET A 62 3.13 -8.48 6.00
C MET A 62 4.37 -9.35 6.24
N ASP A 63 4.88 -10.01 5.20
CA ASP A 63 6.06 -10.90 5.30
C ASP A 63 7.39 -10.16 5.05
N ILE A 64 7.38 -8.82 4.94
CA ILE A 64 8.58 -8.00 4.64
C ILE A 64 9.06 -7.24 5.89
N ASP A 65 8.74 -7.74 7.09
CA ASP A 65 9.20 -7.20 8.40
C ASP A 65 9.06 -5.67 8.55
N LEU A 66 7.92 -5.11 8.11
CA LEU A 66 7.67 -3.67 8.24
C LEU A 66 7.61 -3.25 9.72
N SER A 67 8.40 -2.23 10.08
CA SER A 67 8.29 -1.65 11.41
C SER A 67 7.07 -0.74 11.53
N ARG A 68 6.64 -0.48 12.77
CA ARG A 68 5.59 0.52 13.05
C ARG A 68 5.92 1.90 12.47
N ASN A 69 7.19 2.28 12.46
CA ASN A 69 7.63 3.55 11.90
C ASN A 69 7.50 3.58 10.38
N ASP A 70 7.68 2.46 9.69
CA ASP A 70 7.49 2.37 8.23
C ASP A 70 6.01 2.50 7.87
N LEU A 71 5.13 1.89 8.66
CA LEU A 71 3.68 2.08 8.52
C LEU A 71 3.28 3.55 8.73
N PHE A 72 3.84 4.23 9.76
CA PHE A 72 3.57 5.64 9.98
C PHE A 72 4.13 6.55 8.88
N ARG A 73 5.31 6.24 8.33
CA ARG A 73 5.86 6.94 7.15
C ARG A 73 4.94 6.77 5.95
N PHE A 74 4.45 5.56 5.71
CA PHE A 74 3.49 5.29 4.65
C PHE A 74 2.20 6.10 4.82
N ILE A 75 1.58 6.06 6.02
CA ILE A 75 0.35 6.80 6.34
C ILE A 75 0.52 8.30 6.09
N LYS A 76 1.61 8.88 6.60
CA LYS A 76 1.94 10.30 6.42
C LYS A 76 2.03 10.66 4.93
N THR A 77 2.77 9.87 4.16
CA THR A 77 3.00 10.12 2.73
C THR A 77 1.74 9.89 1.90
N TYR A 78 0.97 8.84 2.19
CA TYR A 78 -0.29 8.54 1.50
C TYR A 78 -1.34 9.64 1.68
N CYS A 79 -1.46 10.17 2.91
CA CYS A 79 -2.40 11.25 3.19
C CYS A 79 -1.91 12.64 2.75
N GLY A 80 -0.60 12.81 2.51
CA GLY A 80 0.00 14.12 2.21
C GLY A 80 -0.13 15.13 3.37
N GLN A 81 -0.21 14.64 4.61
CA GLN A 81 -0.48 15.44 5.81
C GLN A 81 0.50 15.08 6.94
N SER A 82 0.49 15.86 8.03
CA SER A 82 1.22 15.46 9.24
C SER A 82 0.67 14.14 9.81
N LEU A 83 1.51 13.34 10.46
CA LEU A 83 1.09 12.04 11.01
C LEU A 83 -0.09 12.18 11.98
N ARG A 84 -0.10 13.22 12.81
CA ARG A 84 -1.21 13.51 13.73
C ARG A 84 -2.53 13.63 12.98
N VAL A 85 -2.57 14.48 11.95
CA VAL A 85 -3.78 14.70 11.14
C VAL A 85 -4.17 13.43 10.37
N ALA A 86 -3.19 12.71 9.80
CA ALA A 86 -3.46 11.49 9.05
C ALA A 86 -4.07 10.36 9.92
N LEU A 87 -3.75 10.33 11.22
CA LEU A 87 -4.33 9.38 12.19
C LEU A 87 -5.70 9.83 12.73
N GLU A 88 -6.00 11.13 12.68
CA GLU A 88 -7.27 11.73 13.13
C GLU A 88 -8.39 11.71 12.07
N VAL A 89 -8.21 10.98 10.96
CA VAL A 89 -9.16 10.76 9.84
C VAL A 89 -9.01 11.81 8.71
N PRO A 90 -8.77 11.37 7.45
CA PRO A 90 -9.88 10.93 6.61
C PRO A 90 -10.01 9.43 6.38
N VAL A 91 -8.93 8.64 6.52
CA VAL A 91 -8.93 7.18 6.24
C VAL A 91 -9.17 6.37 7.51
N ASP A 92 -10.01 5.35 7.43
CA ASP A 92 -10.24 4.40 8.53
C ASP A 92 -9.14 3.32 8.58
N TRP A 93 -8.01 3.66 9.20
CA TRP A 93 -6.85 2.76 9.33
C TRP A 93 -7.15 1.47 10.10
N GLY A 94 -8.09 1.51 11.06
CA GLY A 94 -8.53 0.32 11.78
C GLY A 94 -9.23 -0.69 10.86
N ARG A 95 -10.05 -0.22 9.91
CA ARG A 95 -10.63 -1.10 8.88
C ARG A 95 -9.60 -1.62 7.88
N VAL A 96 -8.58 -0.82 7.54
CA VAL A 96 -7.46 -1.26 6.70
C VAL A 96 -6.73 -2.43 7.36
N GLU A 97 -6.33 -2.26 8.62
CA GLU A 97 -5.64 -3.30 9.39
C GLU A 97 -6.50 -4.54 9.56
N LYS A 98 -7.77 -4.39 9.98
CA LYS A 98 -8.70 -5.52 10.13
C LYS A 98 -8.87 -6.31 8.83
N ARG A 99 -8.93 -5.63 7.68
CA ARG A 99 -9.00 -6.29 6.38
C ARG A 99 -7.74 -7.07 6.08
N ALA A 100 -6.56 -6.47 6.26
CA ALA A 100 -5.29 -7.10 5.98
C ALA A 100 -5.08 -8.36 6.84
N LEU A 101 -5.32 -8.25 8.16
CA LEU A 101 -5.26 -9.39 9.09
C LEU A 101 -6.30 -10.46 8.77
N GLY A 102 -7.45 -10.09 8.22
CA GLY A 102 -8.45 -11.04 7.72
C GLY A 102 -7.90 -11.90 6.58
N LEU A 103 -7.35 -11.25 5.55
CA LEU A 103 -6.74 -11.92 4.40
C LEU A 103 -5.58 -12.82 4.81
N TYR A 104 -4.68 -12.30 5.65
CA TYR A 104 -3.50 -13.03 6.10
C TYR A 104 -3.87 -14.30 6.89
N ARG A 105 -4.85 -14.21 7.81
CA ARG A 105 -5.32 -15.39 8.55
C ARG A 105 -5.98 -16.43 7.64
N SER A 106 -6.78 -16.00 6.67
CA SER A 106 -7.43 -16.91 5.72
C SER A 106 -6.40 -17.66 4.86
N GLU A 107 -5.35 -16.98 4.40
CA GLU A 107 -4.25 -17.61 3.67
C GLU A 107 -3.50 -18.62 4.53
N ARG A 108 -3.09 -18.24 5.75
CA ARG A 108 -2.34 -19.13 6.65
C ARG A 108 -3.15 -20.36 7.06
N ALA A 109 -4.47 -20.24 7.21
CA ALA A 109 -5.34 -21.37 7.47
C ALA A 109 -5.49 -22.33 6.28
N ALA A 110 -5.37 -21.84 5.04
CA ALA A 110 -5.47 -22.68 3.83
C ALA A 110 -4.17 -23.45 3.53
N LEU A 111 -3.06 -23.07 4.17
CA LEU A 111 -1.75 -23.72 4.02
C LEU A 111 -1.49 -24.82 5.08
N GLN A 112 -2.44 -25.06 5.98
CA GLN A 112 -2.41 -26.10 7.03
C GLN A 112 -3.32 -27.27 6.63
#